data_AF-A0A2N2R1J0-F1
#
_entry.id   AF-A0A2N2R1J0-F1
#
_cell.length_a   1.000
_cell.length_b   1.000
_cell.length_c   1.000
_cell.angle_alpha   90.00
_cell.angle_beta   90.00
_cell.angle_gamma   90.00
#
_symmetry.space_group_name_H-M   'P 1'
#
loop_
_entity.id
_entity.type
_entity.pdbx_description
1 polymer ?
#
loop_
_entity_poly.entity_id
_entity_poly.type
_entity_poly.pdbx_seq_one_letter_code
_entity_poly.pdbx_strand_id
1 'polypeptide(L)'
;MPVSRLVELLTQNRNTLVYPPIWNDPYEAVELRTQQAYPLFKDSADGAIKVGRPFVGEPIRAGTLVYGTPAEYQYYCQSWSAADESETMWRAYSPNSDSVRISISANALLDQSSLALPDYAIYFGKVTYWPRNVIESLASDGQANRRLQGGRVREGEPWGRSWALSLLKKRDAFRHEEEFRLIAIRGQSLMSTKIRADLLQHEIDPLSLLSRVQIDPRCTKSDEIISEVRHVGFLGEITKSSLFEPPNLHVWNSSHPRDWIP
;
A
#
# COMPACT_ATOMS: atom_id res chain seq x y z
N MET A 1 6.72 -5.72 10.45
CA MET A 1 5.70 -6.80 10.39
C MET A 1 6.04 -7.86 11.42
N PRO A 2 5.05 -8.54 12.02
CA PRO A 2 5.30 -9.65 12.95
C PRO A 2 6.15 -10.75 12.31
N VAL A 3 7.00 -11.43 13.09
CA VAL A 3 7.83 -12.54 12.58
C VAL A 3 6.99 -13.67 12.02
N SER A 4 5.88 -14.02 12.67
CA SER A 4 4.93 -15.03 12.18
C SER A 4 4.45 -14.74 10.75
N ARG A 5 4.26 -13.46 10.42
CA ARG A 5 3.84 -13.05 9.07
C ARG A 5 4.97 -13.14 8.05
N LEU A 6 6.22 -12.90 8.45
CA LEU A 6 7.38 -13.18 7.59
C LEU A 6 7.51 -14.68 7.32
N VAL A 7 7.36 -15.51 8.35
CA VAL A 7 7.42 -16.98 8.21
C VAL A 7 6.31 -17.49 7.29
N GLU A 8 5.10 -16.97 7.45
CA GLU A 8 3.98 -17.28 6.55
C GLU A 8 4.30 -16.88 5.10
N LEU A 9 4.84 -15.68 4.88
CA LEU A 9 5.25 -15.20 3.56
C LEU A 9 6.27 -16.16 2.90
N LEU A 10 7.31 -16.55 3.64
CA LEU A 10 8.39 -17.41 3.17
C LEU A 10 7.96 -18.87 2.94
N THR A 11 7.02 -19.38 3.75
CA THR A 11 6.56 -20.77 3.66
C THR A 11 5.45 -20.96 2.63
N GLN A 12 4.54 -19.98 2.51
CA GLN A 12 3.39 -20.08 1.62
C GLN A 12 3.65 -19.51 0.23
N ASN A 13 4.73 -18.74 0.05
CA ASN A 13 5.02 -18.03 -1.21
C ASN A 13 3.84 -17.17 -1.68
N ARG A 14 3.15 -16.55 -0.72
CA ARG A 14 1.96 -15.72 -0.97
C ARG A 14 2.12 -14.34 -0.36
N ASN A 15 1.94 -13.33 -1.20
CA ASN A 15 1.75 -11.96 -0.74
C ASN A 15 0.27 -11.71 -0.47
N THR A 16 -0.03 -10.75 0.40
CA THR A 16 -1.41 -10.33 0.70
C THR A 16 -1.54 -8.83 0.56
N LEU A 17 -2.49 -8.40 -0.27
CA LEU A 17 -2.98 -7.02 -0.31
C LEU A 17 -4.30 -6.95 0.45
N VAL A 18 -4.57 -5.78 1.02
CA VAL A 18 -5.69 -5.53 1.92
C VAL A 18 -6.66 -4.54 1.29
N TYR A 19 -7.96 -4.76 1.48
CA TYR A 19 -8.99 -3.81 1.11
C TYR A 19 -8.89 -2.54 2.00
N PRO A 20 -8.47 -1.38 1.47
CA PRO A 20 -8.10 -0.21 2.28
C PRO A 20 -9.17 0.33 3.23
N PRO A 21 -10.49 0.19 2.97
CA PRO A 21 -11.49 0.65 3.93
C PRO A 21 -11.48 -0.04 5.29
N ILE A 22 -10.79 -1.18 5.45
CA ILE A 22 -10.54 -1.76 6.77
C ILE A 22 -9.38 -1.08 7.51
N TRP A 23 -8.65 -0.17 6.87
CA TRP A 23 -7.63 0.65 7.52
C TRP A 23 -8.31 1.71 8.39
N ASN A 24 -7.79 1.89 9.60
CA ASN A 24 -8.38 2.76 10.63
C ASN A 24 -8.13 4.27 10.38
N ASP A 25 -8.03 4.73 9.13
CA ASP A 25 -8.00 6.16 8.77
C ASP A 25 -9.24 6.54 7.94
N PRO A 26 -10.20 7.31 8.50
CA PRO A 26 -11.39 7.71 7.77
C PRO A 26 -11.10 8.69 6.62
N TYR A 27 -9.88 9.25 6.57
CA TYR A 27 -9.45 10.19 5.53
C TYR A 27 -8.83 9.53 4.30
N GLU A 28 -8.69 8.20 4.31
CA GLU A 28 -8.17 7.48 3.16
C GLU A 28 -9.24 7.17 2.13
N ALA A 29 -8.85 7.37 0.86
CA ALA A 29 -9.72 7.11 -0.29
C ALA A 29 -11.08 7.81 -0.17
N VAL A 30 -11.16 8.96 0.50
CA VAL A 30 -12.42 9.70 0.71
C VAL A 30 -13.10 10.03 -0.62
N GLU A 31 -12.32 10.30 -1.65
CA GLU A 31 -12.76 10.52 -3.03
C GLU A 31 -13.43 9.28 -3.66
N LEU A 32 -13.11 8.08 -3.18
CA LEU A 32 -13.74 6.81 -3.59
C LEU A 32 -14.98 6.50 -2.75
N ARG A 33 -14.97 6.83 -1.45
CA ARG A 33 -16.09 6.59 -0.52
C ARG A 33 -17.26 7.54 -0.72
N THR A 34 -16.99 8.77 -1.15
CA THR A 34 -18.01 9.79 -1.46
C THR A 34 -18.70 9.59 -2.81
N GLN A 35 -18.31 8.57 -3.57
CA GLN A 35 -18.93 8.24 -4.85
C GLN A 35 -20.30 7.58 -4.62
N GLN A 36 -21.36 8.40 -4.64
CA GLN A 36 -22.71 7.90 -4.86
C GLN A 36 -22.75 7.10 -6.17
N ALA A 37 -23.41 5.94 -6.13
CA ALA A 37 -23.45 4.94 -7.20
C ALA A 37 -23.72 5.57 -8.59
N TYR A 38 -22.74 5.48 -9.49
CA TYR A 38 -22.95 5.78 -10.90
C TYR A 38 -23.58 4.55 -11.58
N PRO A 39 -24.68 4.70 -12.34
CA PRO A 39 -25.21 3.60 -13.15
C PRO A 39 -24.18 3.24 -14.23
N LEU A 40 -23.67 2.01 -14.19
CA LEU A 40 -22.92 1.43 -15.31
C LEU A 40 -23.92 0.99 -16.38
N PHE A 41 -23.77 1.50 -17.60
CA PHE A 41 -24.63 1.12 -18.72
C PHE A 41 -23.94 0.03 -19.55
N LYS A 42 -24.64 -1.09 -19.76
CA LYS A 42 -24.24 -2.11 -20.73
C LYS A 42 -24.97 -1.81 -22.03
N ASP A 43 -24.21 -1.42 -23.05
CA ASP A 43 -24.75 -1.29 -24.40
C ASP A 43 -24.93 -2.69 -25.00
N SER A 44 -26.09 -2.96 -25.59
CA SER A 44 -26.50 -4.32 -25.97
C SER A 44 -25.94 -4.77 -27.32
N ALA A 45 -25.21 -3.91 -28.04
CA ALA A 45 -24.75 -4.20 -29.41
C ALA A 45 -23.30 -4.72 -29.51
N ASP A 46 -22.44 -4.40 -28.54
CA ASP A 46 -20.98 -4.59 -28.62
C ASP A 46 -20.37 -5.17 -27.33
N GLY A 47 -21.16 -5.33 -26.26
CA GLY A 47 -20.72 -5.93 -25.00
C GLY A 47 -19.73 -5.08 -24.19
N ALA A 48 -19.33 -3.91 -24.70
CA ALA A 48 -18.44 -2.98 -24.04
C ALA A 48 -19.18 -2.19 -22.93
N ILE A 49 -18.60 -2.16 -21.73
CA ILE A 49 -19.11 -1.35 -20.62
C ILE A 49 -18.70 0.09 -20.85
N LYS A 50 -19.67 0.97 -21.14
CA LYS A 50 -19.44 2.42 -21.25
C LYS A 50 -19.78 3.09 -19.92
N VAL A 51 -18.84 3.86 -19.37
CA VAL A 51 -19.08 4.70 -18.19
C VAL A 51 -19.90 5.91 -18.65
N GLY A 52 -21.23 5.83 -18.48
CA GLY A 52 -22.15 6.89 -18.89
C GLY A 52 -22.24 8.02 -17.86
N ARG A 53 -22.29 9.27 -18.33
CA ARG A 53 -22.74 10.40 -17.50
C ARG A 53 -24.24 10.24 -17.19
N PRO A 54 -24.75 10.69 -16.03
CA PRO A 54 -26.19 10.85 -15.88
C PRO A 54 -26.64 11.95 -16.85
N PHE A 55 -27.35 11.56 -17.90
CA PHE A 55 -28.13 12.48 -18.72
C PHE A 55 -29.35 12.90 -17.89
N VAL A 56 -29.38 14.16 -17.45
CA VAL A 56 -30.58 14.75 -16.88
C VAL A 56 -31.47 15.12 -18.06
N GLY A 57 -32.54 14.36 -18.31
CA GLY A 57 -33.63 14.84 -19.18
C GLY A 57 -34.38 13.85 -20.07
N GLU A 58 -33.95 12.60 -20.25
CA GLU A 58 -34.70 11.63 -21.10
C GLU A 58 -35.11 10.34 -20.37
N PRO A 59 -36.26 9.73 -20.72
CA PRO A 59 -36.71 8.49 -20.09
C PRO A 59 -35.75 7.35 -20.44
N ILE A 60 -35.26 6.66 -19.40
CA ILE A 60 -34.32 5.55 -19.48
C ILE A 60 -34.96 4.41 -20.29
N ARG A 61 -34.36 4.05 -21.44
CA ARG A 61 -34.70 2.80 -22.14
C ARG A 61 -34.15 1.62 -21.34
N ALA A 62 -34.97 0.57 -21.21
CA ALA A 62 -34.73 -0.60 -20.37
C ALA A 62 -33.45 -1.38 -20.77
N GLY A 63 -32.31 -0.95 -20.26
CA GLY A 63 -31.11 -1.76 -20.07
C GLY A 63 -30.96 -2.06 -18.59
N THR A 64 -30.49 -3.26 -18.24
CA THR A 64 -30.32 -3.71 -16.85
C THR A 64 -29.50 -2.70 -16.05
N LEU A 65 -30.15 -1.98 -15.14
CA LEU A 65 -29.49 -1.08 -14.22
C LEU A 65 -28.74 -1.93 -13.17
N VAL A 66 -27.42 -1.98 -13.24
CA VAL A 66 -26.61 -2.62 -12.20
C VAL A 66 -26.37 -1.59 -11.10
N TYR A 67 -27.22 -1.61 -10.07
CA TYR A 67 -26.93 -0.95 -8.80
C TYR A 67 -25.89 -1.77 -8.03
N GLY A 68 -24.62 -1.48 -8.26
CA GLY A 68 -23.53 -1.86 -7.35
C GLY A 68 -22.84 -0.60 -6.88
N THR A 69 -22.53 -0.48 -5.59
CA THR A 69 -21.57 0.50 -5.09
C THR A 69 -20.22 0.17 -5.77
N PRO A 70 -19.75 0.96 -6.76
CA PRO A 70 -18.65 0.51 -7.63
C PRO A 70 -17.29 0.43 -6.93
N ALA A 71 -17.16 0.93 -5.71
CA ALA A 71 -15.89 1.06 -5.00
C ALA A 71 -15.60 -0.09 -4.02
N GLU A 72 -16.61 -0.87 -3.63
CA GLU A 72 -16.38 -1.97 -2.68
C GLU A 72 -15.62 -3.11 -3.35
N TYR A 73 -14.48 -3.48 -2.76
CA TYR A 73 -13.69 -4.66 -3.15
C TYR A 73 -13.15 -4.68 -4.60
N GLN A 74 -13.07 -3.52 -5.25
CA GLN A 74 -12.46 -3.40 -6.59
C GLN A 74 -10.96 -3.06 -6.54
N TYR A 75 -10.43 -2.77 -5.36
CA TYR A 75 -9.03 -2.42 -5.18
C TYR A 75 -8.48 -2.96 -3.88
N TYR A 76 -7.21 -3.31 -3.89
CA TYR A 76 -6.46 -3.80 -2.74
C TYR A 76 -5.11 -3.11 -2.71
N CYS A 77 -4.58 -2.89 -1.52
CA CYS A 77 -3.31 -2.21 -1.34
C CYS A 77 -2.40 -2.93 -0.34
N GLN A 78 -1.11 -2.72 -0.50
CA GLN A 78 -0.09 -3.07 0.48
C GLN A 78 0.87 -1.90 0.65
N SER A 79 1.13 -1.52 1.89
CA SER A 79 1.98 -0.39 2.26
C SER A 79 3.43 -0.82 2.50
N TRP A 80 4.35 0.02 2.04
CA TRP A 80 5.80 -0.10 2.18
C TRP A 80 6.36 1.24 2.63
N SER A 81 7.53 1.26 3.28
CA SER A 81 8.14 2.48 3.79
C SER A 81 9.54 2.66 3.21
N ALA A 82 9.84 3.88 2.75
CA ALA A 82 11.19 4.29 2.40
C ALA A 82 11.92 5.02 3.56
N ALA A 83 11.23 5.22 4.70
CA ALA A 83 11.80 5.92 5.84
C ALA A 83 12.96 5.10 6.43
N ASP A 84 13.98 5.77 6.93
CA ASP A 84 14.98 5.12 7.76
C ASP A 84 14.34 4.58 9.05
N GLU A 85 15.07 3.68 9.74
CA GLU A 85 14.55 3.15 10.99
C GLU A 85 14.34 4.28 12.00
N SER A 86 13.26 4.20 12.77
CA SER A 86 12.97 5.16 13.83
C SER A 86 12.25 4.47 14.97
N GLU A 87 12.35 5.05 16.17
CA GLU A 87 11.62 4.53 17.32
C GLU A 87 10.11 4.54 17.07
N THR A 88 9.59 5.62 16.48
CA THR A 88 8.15 5.74 16.15
C THR A 88 7.67 4.57 15.31
N MET A 89 8.43 4.16 14.28
CA MET A 89 8.08 3.02 13.43
C MET A 89 8.09 1.71 14.21
N TRP A 90 9.10 1.46 15.05
CA TRP A 90 9.14 0.26 15.89
C TRP A 90 7.98 0.22 16.89
N ARG A 91 7.64 1.35 17.52
CA ARG A 91 6.51 1.42 18.46
C ARG A 91 5.17 1.19 17.77
N ALA A 92 4.96 1.74 16.58
CA ALA A 92 3.71 1.61 15.84
C ALA A 92 3.51 0.21 15.25
N TYR A 93 4.55 -0.39 14.67
CA TYR A 93 4.45 -1.63 13.90
C TYR A 93 4.98 -2.89 14.62
N SER A 94 5.53 -2.73 15.81
CA SER A 94 6.07 -3.81 16.66
C SER A 94 5.71 -3.58 18.14
N PRO A 95 4.42 -3.58 18.50
CA PRO A 95 4.00 -3.28 19.87
C PRO A 95 4.60 -4.27 20.89
N ASN A 96 4.78 -5.53 20.50
CA ASN A 96 5.30 -6.60 21.37
C ASN A 96 6.80 -6.89 21.17
N SER A 97 7.51 -6.08 20.38
CA SER A 97 8.95 -6.28 20.11
C SER A 97 9.30 -7.62 19.44
N ASP A 98 8.34 -8.23 18.75
CA ASP A 98 8.40 -9.52 18.05
C ASP A 98 8.23 -9.36 16.53
N SER A 99 8.57 -8.18 16.02
CA SER A 99 8.51 -7.88 14.60
C SER A 99 9.88 -7.70 13.97
N VAL A 100 9.86 -7.79 12.65
CA VAL A 100 10.98 -7.51 11.77
C VAL A 100 10.60 -6.40 10.80
N ARG A 101 11.61 -5.66 10.38
CA ARG A 101 11.59 -4.84 9.17
C ARG A 101 12.21 -5.68 8.06
N ILE A 102 11.54 -5.75 6.92
CA ILE A 102 12.08 -6.41 5.74
C ILE A 102 12.35 -5.39 4.65
N SER A 103 13.42 -5.61 3.91
CA SER A 103 13.77 -4.83 2.72
C SER A 103 13.54 -5.66 1.48
N ILE A 104 13.03 -5.01 0.43
CA ILE A 104 12.63 -5.66 -0.81
C ILE A 104 13.12 -4.90 -2.04
N SER A 105 13.13 -5.57 -3.19
CA SER A 105 13.19 -4.88 -4.48
C SER A 105 11.79 -4.44 -4.92
N ALA A 106 11.58 -3.13 -5.03
CA ALA A 106 10.32 -2.55 -5.50
C ALA A 106 9.94 -3.03 -6.91
N ASN A 107 10.92 -3.11 -7.82
CA ASN A 107 10.69 -3.60 -9.18
C ASN A 107 10.29 -5.07 -9.18
N ALA A 108 10.99 -5.92 -8.41
CA ALA A 108 10.64 -7.34 -8.33
C ALA A 108 9.22 -7.55 -7.76
N LEU A 109 8.85 -6.77 -6.74
CA LEU A 109 7.48 -6.82 -6.19
C LEU A 109 6.44 -6.43 -7.24
N LEU A 110 6.68 -5.35 -7.98
CA LEU A 110 5.77 -4.88 -9.02
C LEU A 110 5.66 -5.90 -10.16
N ASP A 111 6.77 -6.43 -10.64
CA ASP A 111 6.81 -7.38 -11.76
C ASP A 111 6.11 -8.69 -11.40
N GLN A 112 6.46 -9.29 -10.26
CA GLN A 112 5.83 -10.54 -9.80
C GLN A 112 4.34 -10.37 -9.53
N SER A 113 3.94 -9.26 -8.91
CA SER A 113 2.51 -9.00 -8.67
C SER A 113 1.74 -8.78 -9.96
N SER A 114 2.35 -8.13 -10.96
CA SER A 114 1.74 -7.93 -12.28
C SER A 114 1.55 -9.24 -13.03
N LEU A 115 2.53 -10.15 -12.94
CA LEU A 115 2.42 -11.50 -13.51
C LEU A 115 1.36 -12.36 -12.80
N ALA A 116 1.32 -12.30 -11.47
CA ALA A 116 0.44 -13.14 -10.66
C ALA A 116 -1.02 -12.68 -10.64
N LEU A 117 -1.29 -11.42 -11.01
CA LEU A 117 -2.62 -10.80 -11.01
C LEU A 117 -2.97 -10.24 -12.40
N PRO A 118 -3.10 -11.08 -13.45
CA PRO A 118 -3.35 -10.61 -14.82
C PRO A 118 -4.69 -9.90 -14.99
N ASP A 119 -5.63 -10.19 -14.09
CA ASP A 119 -6.96 -9.59 -14.04
C ASP A 119 -7.00 -8.24 -13.31
N TYR A 120 -5.84 -7.72 -12.89
CA TYR A 120 -5.71 -6.46 -12.16
C TYR A 120 -4.70 -5.54 -12.85
N ALA A 121 -5.01 -4.24 -12.88
CA ALA A 121 -4.02 -3.20 -13.11
C ALA A 121 -3.21 -2.99 -11.82
N ILE A 122 -1.91 -3.22 -11.88
CA ILE A 122 -0.99 -3.09 -10.74
C ILE A 122 -0.23 -1.77 -10.82
N TYR A 123 -0.19 -1.06 -9.71
CA TYR A 123 0.54 0.18 -9.53
C TYR A 123 1.46 0.10 -8.32
N PHE A 124 2.63 0.72 -8.41
CA PHE A 124 3.50 0.97 -7.26
C PHE A 124 3.86 2.44 -7.22
N GLY A 125 3.52 3.13 -6.13
CA GLY A 125 3.65 4.60 -6.10
C GLY A 125 3.92 5.16 -4.72
N LYS A 126 4.57 6.33 -4.69
CA LYS A 126 4.82 7.12 -3.48
C LYS A 126 3.54 7.79 -3.00
N VAL A 127 3.26 7.70 -1.70
CA VAL A 127 2.15 8.42 -1.08
C VAL A 127 2.48 9.91 -0.96
N THR A 128 1.49 10.72 -1.30
CA THR A 128 1.52 12.18 -1.12
C THR A 128 0.75 12.57 0.13
N TYR A 129 1.28 13.53 0.87
CA TYR A 129 0.78 13.92 2.19
C TYR A 129 0.15 15.30 2.15
N TRP A 130 -1.09 15.39 2.61
CA TRP A 130 -1.93 16.58 2.48
C TRP A 130 -2.43 17.03 3.86
N PRO A 131 -2.55 18.35 4.10
CA PRO A 131 -3.20 18.86 5.29
C PRO A 131 -4.67 18.41 5.37
N ARG A 132 -5.15 18.15 6.59
CA ARG A 132 -6.52 17.66 6.85
C ARG A 132 -7.59 18.52 6.16
N ASN A 133 -7.51 19.83 6.31
CA ASN A 133 -8.48 20.77 5.75
C ASN A 133 -8.55 20.69 4.21
N VAL A 134 -7.44 20.35 3.54
CA VAL A 134 -7.44 20.16 2.09
C VAL A 134 -8.16 18.88 1.70
N ILE A 135 -7.93 17.78 2.42
CA ILE A 135 -8.65 16.50 2.20
C ILE A 135 -10.16 16.68 2.46
N GLU A 136 -10.53 17.39 3.53
CA GLU A 136 -11.94 17.68 3.87
C GLU A 136 -12.62 18.57 2.83
N SER A 137 -11.89 19.55 2.29
CA SER A 137 -12.37 20.39 1.19
C SER A 137 -12.62 19.57 -0.08
N LEU A 138 -11.69 18.68 -0.45
CA LEU A 138 -11.86 17.77 -1.60
C LEU A 138 -13.06 16.83 -1.44
N ALA A 139 -13.31 16.35 -0.22
CA ALA A 139 -14.47 15.51 0.09
C ALA A 139 -15.80 16.26 -0.07
N SER A 140 -15.79 17.55 0.26
CA SER A 140 -16.97 18.41 0.27
C SER A 140 -17.24 19.05 -1.11
N ASP A 141 -16.20 19.20 -1.94
CA ASP A 141 -16.31 19.75 -3.28
C ASP A 141 -16.61 18.65 -4.33
N GLY A 142 -17.90 18.45 -4.60
CA GLY A 142 -18.37 17.56 -5.67
C GLY A 142 -17.86 17.92 -7.09
N GLN A 143 -17.27 19.10 -7.30
CA GLN A 143 -16.60 19.45 -8.57
C GLN A 143 -15.13 19.01 -8.61
N ALA A 144 -14.41 19.09 -7.49
CA ALA A 144 -13.04 18.57 -7.38
C ALA A 144 -13.02 17.05 -7.56
N ASN A 145 -14.02 16.37 -6.97
CA ASN A 145 -14.31 14.98 -7.24
C ASN A 145 -14.47 14.72 -8.75
N ARG A 146 -15.23 15.56 -9.49
CA ARG A 146 -15.38 15.47 -10.96
C ARG A 146 -14.09 15.59 -11.78
N ARG A 147 -13.08 16.34 -11.29
CA ARG A 147 -11.78 16.49 -12.00
C ARG A 147 -10.87 15.28 -11.77
N LEU A 148 -10.98 14.64 -10.62
CA LEU A 148 -10.27 13.39 -10.29
C LEU A 148 -11.00 12.15 -10.88
N GLN A 149 -12.32 12.26 -11.09
CA GLN A 149 -13.25 11.26 -11.66
C GLN A 149 -13.09 10.99 -13.18
N GLY A 150 -11.96 11.30 -13.81
CA GLY A 150 -11.90 11.19 -15.26
C GLY A 150 -12.67 12.34 -15.93
N GLY A 151 -12.30 13.56 -15.58
CA GLY A 151 -12.43 14.71 -16.47
C GLY A 151 -11.59 14.45 -17.73
N ARG A 152 -12.12 13.58 -18.60
CA ARG A 152 -11.43 12.81 -19.64
C ARG A 152 -10.45 11.82 -19.00
N VAL A 153 -10.79 10.52 -18.95
CA VAL A 153 -9.76 9.51 -19.25
C VAL A 153 -9.19 10.00 -20.57
N ARG A 154 -7.99 10.58 -20.54
CA ARG A 154 -7.40 11.00 -21.80
C ARG A 154 -7.33 9.76 -22.64
N GLU A 155 -7.71 9.84 -23.91
CA GLU A 155 -7.57 8.72 -24.81
C GLU A 155 -6.12 8.17 -24.69
N GLY A 156 -5.99 6.89 -24.33
CA GLY A 156 -4.70 6.26 -24.03
C GLY A 156 -4.25 6.26 -22.55
N GLU A 157 -5.03 6.77 -21.59
CA GLU A 157 -4.68 6.64 -20.17
C GLU A 157 -4.86 5.21 -19.64
N PRO A 158 -3.90 4.69 -18.84
CA PRO A 158 -4.01 3.37 -18.23
C PRO A 158 -5.25 3.21 -17.32
N TRP A 159 -5.92 2.06 -17.43
CA TRP A 159 -7.09 1.69 -16.63
C TRP A 159 -6.82 1.75 -15.12
N GLY A 160 -7.64 2.48 -14.36
CA GLY A 160 -7.54 2.53 -12.90
C GLY A 160 -6.56 3.58 -12.36
N ARG A 161 -5.82 4.28 -13.22
CA ARG A 161 -4.83 5.30 -12.81
C ARG A 161 -5.40 6.32 -11.82
N SER A 162 -6.59 6.86 -12.06
CA SER A 162 -7.21 7.84 -11.14
C SER A 162 -7.51 7.26 -9.77
N TRP A 163 -7.95 6.01 -9.68
CA TRP A 163 -8.17 5.35 -8.39
C TRP A 163 -6.86 5.10 -7.67
N ALA A 164 -5.81 4.66 -8.39
CA ALA A 164 -4.49 4.50 -7.82
C ALA A 164 -3.97 5.83 -7.24
N LEU A 165 -4.14 6.95 -7.97
CA LEU A 165 -3.77 8.27 -7.48
C LEU A 165 -4.57 8.71 -6.25
N SER A 166 -5.86 8.39 -6.17
CA SER A 166 -6.68 8.64 -4.97
C SER A 166 -6.20 7.80 -3.78
N LEU A 167 -5.75 6.57 -4.04
CA LEU A 167 -5.18 5.66 -3.04
C LEU A 167 -3.75 6.05 -2.63
N LEU A 168 -3.09 7.00 -3.31
CA LEU A 168 -1.77 7.52 -2.96
C LEU A 168 -1.84 8.87 -2.22
N LYS A 169 -2.95 9.16 -1.57
CA LYS A 169 -3.13 10.37 -0.75
C LYS A 169 -3.34 9.96 0.70
N LYS A 170 -2.61 10.61 1.60
CA LYS A 170 -2.70 10.41 3.05
C LYS A 170 -2.60 11.74 3.79
N ARG A 171 -3.05 11.76 5.04
CA ARG A 171 -2.92 12.94 5.90
C ARG A 171 -1.45 13.19 6.28
N ASP A 172 -1.11 14.47 6.40
CA ASP A 172 0.21 14.94 6.82
C ASP A 172 0.73 14.34 8.13
N ALA A 173 -0.18 13.98 9.05
CA ALA A 173 0.16 13.32 10.32
C ALA A 173 0.94 11.99 10.15
N PHE A 174 0.83 11.34 8.98
CA PHE A 174 1.53 10.09 8.67
C PHE A 174 2.78 10.29 7.81
N ARG A 175 3.21 11.53 7.56
CA ARG A 175 4.37 11.84 6.69
C ARG A 175 5.64 11.10 7.09
N HIS A 176 5.82 10.86 8.39
CA HIS A 176 6.95 10.15 8.96
C HIS A 176 7.09 8.70 8.49
N GLU A 177 6.05 8.11 7.89
CA GLU A 177 6.10 6.75 7.36
C GLU A 177 6.78 6.65 5.99
N GLU A 178 6.92 7.77 5.26
CA GLU A 178 7.45 7.81 3.89
C GLU A 178 6.90 6.67 2.99
N GLU A 179 5.59 6.49 3.07
CA GLU A 179 4.87 5.37 2.50
C GLU A 179 4.91 5.31 0.97
N PHE A 180 5.04 4.09 0.46
CA PHE A 180 4.76 3.65 -0.90
C PHE A 180 3.66 2.60 -0.86
N ARG A 181 2.82 2.52 -1.89
CA ARG A 181 1.76 1.51 -1.99
C ARG A 181 1.91 0.70 -3.25
N LEU A 182 1.88 -0.62 -3.10
CA LEU A 182 1.47 -1.54 -4.15
C LEU A 182 -0.06 -1.53 -4.16
N ILE A 183 -0.66 -1.33 -5.32
CA ILE A 183 -2.10 -1.17 -5.50
C ILE A 183 -2.53 -2.10 -6.63
N ALA A 184 -3.50 -2.96 -6.37
CA ALA A 184 -4.14 -3.80 -7.37
C ALA A 184 -5.55 -3.28 -7.61
N ILE A 185 -5.87 -2.91 -8.86
CA ILE A 185 -7.19 -2.46 -9.28
C ILE A 185 -7.77 -3.47 -10.22
N ARG A 186 -8.96 -3.97 -9.91
CA ARG A 186 -9.60 -5.00 -10.71
C ARG A 186 -9.86 -4.52 -12.14
N GLY A 187 -9.66 -5.41 -13.10
CA GLY A 187 -9.87 -5.16 -14.52
C GLY A 187 -11.32 -4.80 -14.84
N GLN A 188 -11.50 -3.95 -15.85
CA GLN A 188 -12.80 -3.38 -16.22
C GLN A 188 -13.87 -4.45 -16.51
N SER A 189 -13.49 -5.56 -17.16
CA SER A 189 -14.39 -6.66 -17.53
C SER A 189 -14.98 -7.40 -16.31
N LEU A 190 -14.31 -7.35 -15.17
CA LEU A 190 -14.65 -8.12 -13.96
C LEU A 190 -15.42 -7.30 -12.92
N MET A 191 -15.58 -6.00 -13.13
CA MET A 191 -16.25 -5.08 -12.19
C MET A 191 -17.71 -5.46 -11.88
N SER A 192 -18.39 -6.15 -12.79
CA SER A 192 -19.79 -6.57 -12.61
C SER A 192 -19.97 -7.69 -11.58
N THR A 193 -18.89 -8.37 -11.20
CA THR A 193 -18.93 -9.48 -10.23
C THR A 193 -18.62 -9.00 -8.82
N LYS A 194 -19.51 -9.32 -7.87
CA LYS A 194 -19.31 -9.01 -6.45
C LYS A 194 -18.40 -10.04 -5.81
N ILE A 195 -17.13 -9.69 -5.60
CA ILE A 195 -16.24 -10.41 -4.69
C ILE A 195 -16.19 -9.58 -3.41
N ARG A 196 -16.39 -10.20 -2.26
CA ARG A 196 -16.27 -9.55 -0.94
C ARG A 196 -15.23 -10.28 -0.14
N ALA A 197 -13.97 -9.95 -0.41
CA ALA A 197 -12.84 -10.47 0.35
C ALA A 197 -12.05 -9.26 0.85
N ASP A 198 -11.78 -9.18 2.14
CA ASP A 198 -10.94 -8.10 2.68
C ASP A 198 -9.46 -8.27 2.29
N LEU A 199 -9.10 -9.46 1.82
CA LEU A 199 -7.74 -9.86 1.46
C LEU A 199 -7.71 -10.35 0.01
N LEU A 200 -6.71 -9.88 -0.73
CA LEU A 200 -6.32 -10.42 -2.03
C LEU A 200 -4.95 -11.07 -1.86
N GLN A 201 -4.91 -12.39 -2.01
CA GLN A 201 -3.66 -13.15 -1.97
C GLN A 201 -3.21 -13.53 -3.38
N HIS A 202 -1.92 -13.43 -3.63
CA HIS A 202 -1.31 -13.83 -4.89
C HIS A 202 0.06 -14.45 -4.67
N GLU A 203 0.48 -15.27 -5.63
CA GLU A 203 1.74 -15.98 -5.55
C GLU A 203 2.91 -15.04 -5.84
N ILE A 204 3.98 -15.17 -5.07
CA ILE A 204 5.25 -14.48 -5.26
C ILE A 204 6.41 -15.43 -4.91
N ASP A 205 7.62 -15.13 -5.39
CA ASP A 205 8.84 -15.72 -4.86
C ASP A 205 9.47 -14.75 -3.85
N PRO A 206 9.25 -14.96 -2.54
CA PRO A 206 9.75 -14.05 -1.51
C PRO A 206 11.28 -14.11 -1.39
N LEU A 207 11.93 -15.23 -1.73
CA LEU A 207 13.38 -15.37 -1.61
C LEU A 207 14.12 -14.56 -2.68
N SER A 208 13.54 -14.40 -3.85
CA SER A 208 14.05 -13.48 -4.89
C SER A 208 13.78 -12.00 -4.59
N LEU A 209 12.79 -11.72 -3.74
CA LEU A 209 12.25 -10.38 -3.51
C LEU A 209 12.86 -9.71 -2.27
N LEU A 210 13.08 -10.48 -1.20
CA LEU A 210 13.61 -10.00 0.08
C LEU A 210 15.14 -9.92 0.04
N SER A 211 15.70 -8.78 0.43
CA SER A 211 17.15 -8.58 0.50
C SER A 211 17.70 -8.62 1.93
N ARG A 212 16.92 -8.15 2.91
CA ARG A 212 17.33 -8.03 4.31
C ARG A 212 16.15 -8.22 5.25
N VAL A 213 16.43 -8.83 6.39
CA VAL A 213 15.55 -8.89 7.56
C VAL A 213 16.27 -8.20 8.72
N GLN A 214 15.66 -7.18 9.30
CA GLN A 214 16.18 -6.46 10.46
C GLN A 214 15.22 -6.65 11.64
N ILE A 215 15.71 -7.18 12.74
CA ILE A 215 14.94 -7.48 13.95
C ILE A 215 14.80 -6.22 14.80
N ASP A 216 13.63 -6.03 15.42
CA ASP A 216 13.36 -4.94 16.37
C ASP A 216 14.47 -4.86 17.43
N PRO A 217 15.01 -3.66 17.72
CA PRO A 217 16.13 -3.51 18.66
C PRO A 217 15.78 -3.93 20.09
N ARG A 218 14.50 -3.92 20.46
CA ARG A 218 13.99 -4.33 21.78
C ARG A 218 13.74 -5.82 21.91
N CYS A 219 13.84 -6.58 20.80
CA CYS A 219 13.58 -8.01 20.81
C CYS A 219 14.61 -8.74 21.69
N THR A 220 14.13 -9.59 22.60
CA THR A 220 14.99 -10.43 23.46
C THR A 220 15.27 -11.81 22.87
N LYS A 221 14.58 -12.17 21.78
CA LYS A 221 14.60 -13.51 21.17
C LYS A 221 15.21 -13.48 19.76
N SER A 222 16.22 -12.65 19.54
CA SER A 222 16.83 -12.48 18.21
C SER A 222 17.37 -13.78 17.64
N ASP A 223 17.99 -14.62 18.46
CA ASP A 223 18.60 -15.88 18.01
C ASP A 223 17.54 -16.91 17.58
N GLU A 224 16.41 -16.97 18.29
CA GLU A 224 15.26 -17.79 17.92
C GLU A 224 14.69 -17.36 16.56
N ILE A 225 14.49 -16.06 16.38
CA ILE A 225 13.99 -15.49 15.11
C ILE A 225 14.96 -15.76 13.97
N ILE A 226 16.27 -15.61 14.19
CA ILE A 226 17.29 -15.94 13.19
C ILE A 226 17.17 -17.41 12.81
N SER A 227 17.11 -18.32 13.79
CA SER A 227 16.99 -19.75 13.54
C SER A 227 15.73 -20.09 12.73
N GLU A 228 14.58 -19.52 13.10
CA GLU A 228 13.29 -19.73 12.44
C GLU A 228 13.31 -19.25 10.98
N VAL A 229 13.78 -18.02 10.74
CA VAL A 229 13.86 -17.42 9.40
C VAL A 229 14.86 -18.18 8.50
N ARG A 230 15.96 -18.68 9.06
CA ARG A 230 16.90 -19.55 8.35
C ARG A 230 16.31 -20.92 8.03
N HIS A 231 15.55 -21.51 8.95
CA HIS A 231 14.93 -22.83 8.79
C HIS A 231 13.95 -22.85 7.60
N VAL A 232 13.23 -21.75 7.38
CA VAL A 232 12.32 -21.60 6.23
C VAL A 232 13.00 -21.17 4.93
N GLY A 233 14.34 -21.14 4.91
CA GLY A 233 15.14 -21.03 3.69
C GLY A 233 15.60 -19.61 3.32
N PHE A 234 15.38 -18.60 4.17
CA PHE A 234 15.89 -17.26 3.86
C PHE A 234 17.42 -17.19 4.02
N LEU A 235 18.13 -16.95 2.91
CA LEU A 235 19.60 -16.89 2.86
C LEU A 235 20.16 -15.47 2.93
N GLY A 236 19.31 -14.44 2.87
CA GLY A 236 19.74 -13.04 2.90
C GLY A 236 20.31 -12.57 4.24
N GLU A 237 20.62 -11.29 4.33
CA GLU A 237 21.15 -10.66 5.54
C GLU A 237 20.08 -10.62 6.64
N ILE A 238 20.43 -11.09 7.85
CA ILE A 238 19.60 -10.97 9.05
C ILE A 238 20.39 -10.22 10.10
N THR A 239 19.91 -9.06 10.54
CA THR A 239 20.55 -8.24 11.58
C THR A 239 19.56 -7.88 12.67
N LYS A 240 20.07 -7.48 13.82
CA LYS A 240 19.29 -6.74 14.82
C LYS A 240 19.53 -5.25 14.61
N SER A 241 18.49 -4.44 14.73
CA SER A 241 18.64 -2.98 14.67
C SER A 241 19.55 -2.49 15.79
N SER A 242 20.47 -1.59 15.45
CA SER A 242 21.41 -0.96 16.39
C SER A 242 20.88 0.36 16.96
N LEU A 243 19.60 0.69 16.76
CA LEU A 243 19.00 1.98 17.14
C LEU A 243 19.22 2.36 18.61
N PHE A 244 19.34 1.38 19.50
CA PHE A 244 19.59 1.59 20.94
C PHE A 244 21.00 1.16 21.38
N GLU A 245 21.86 0.78 20.44
CA GLU A 245 23.26 0.47 20.78
C GLU A 245 24.03 1.78 21.04
N PRO A 246 24.87 1.82 22.07
CA PRO A 246 25.71 2.99 22.33
C PRO A 246 26.67 3.20 21.16
N PRO A 247 27.02 4.46 20.83
CA PRO A 247 27.99 4.72 19.77
C PRO A 247 29.35 4.12 20.15
N ASN A 248 30.07 3.62 19.15
CA ASN A 248 31.47 3.23 19.32
C ASN A 248 32.31 4.49 19.59
N LEU A 249 32.55 4.78 20.86
CA LEU A 249 33.39 5.89 21.27
C LEU A 249 34.86 5.52 21.04
N HIS A 250 35.47 6.07 19.99
CA HIS A 250 36.92 6.10 19.89
C HIS A 250 37.47 7.07 20.94
N VAL A 251 37.98 6.52 22.05
CA VAL A 251 38.66 7.33 23.06
C VAL A 251 39.95 7.87 22.44
N TRP A 252 39.96 9.17 22.16
CA TRP A 252 41.15 9.86 21.72
C TRP A 252 42.10 9.97 22.93
N ASN A 253 43.14 9.15 22.97
CA ASN A 253 44.21 9.28 23.97
C ASN A 253 45.07 10.50 23.61
N SER A 254 44.65 11.70 23.99
CA SER A 254 45.53 12.87 23.97
C SER A 254 46.48 12.77 25.16
N SER A 255 47.66 12.19 24.96
CA SER A 255 48.82 12.35 25.85
C SER A 255 49.52 13.71 25.66
N HIS A 256 48.78 14.76 25.30
CA HIS A 256 49.29 16.12 25.17
C HIS A 256 48.57 17.04 26.17
N PRO A 257 49.30 17.88 26.93
CA PRO A 257 48.71 18.82 27.87
C PRO A 257 47.72 19.74 27.16
N ARG A 258 46.58 20.00 27.81
CA ARG A 258 45.56 20.91 27.27
C ARG A 258 46.09 22.33 27.29
N ASP A 259 46.50 22.84 26.13
CA ASP A 259 46.46 24.28 25.90
C ASP A 259 45.00 24.65 25.61
N TRP A 260 44.29 25.01 26.68
CA TRP A 260 43.01 25.72 26.57
C TRP A 260 43.27 27.06 25.85
N ILE A 261 42.73 27.21 24.65
CA ILE A 261 42.68 28.49 23.94
C ILE A 261 41.42 29.24 24.45
N PRO A 262 41.54 30.54 24.79
CA PRO A 262 40.52 31.32 25.50
C PRO A 262 39.20 31.53 24.75
#